data_AF-A0A380DKA6-F1
#
_entry.id   AF-A0A380DKA6-F1
#
_cell.length_a   1.000
_cell.length_b   1.000
_cell.length_c   1.000
_cell.angle_alpha   90.00
_cell.angle_beta   90.00
_cell.angle_gamma   90.00
#
_symmetry.space_group_name_H-M   'P 1'
#
loop_
_entity.id
_entity.type
_entity.pdbx_description
1 polymer ?
#
loop_
_entity_poly.entity_id
_entity_poly.type
_entity_poly.pdbx_seq_one_letter_code
_entity_poly.pdbx_strand_id
1 'polypeptide(L)'
;MNAFLTLINIIVLVIFIVILHMMAHKHISFAKRVFTALGIGIVFGVLLHLAYGTHSNVITSTSDWFNIVGQGYVALLQMIVMPLIFISIVAAFTKIQIGEKFAKIGSLIFIFLIGTVTIAAIVGVVYALVFGLDASTINLGNAEQARGSEIAKQAKDLTAHTLPQQILELLPKNPFLDFTGQRATSTIAVVIFASFIGFAYLRVARKQPDHG
;
A
#
# COMPACT_ATOMS: atom_id res chain seq x y z
N MET A 1 -26.54 -27.50 -1.77
CA MET A 1 -25.37 -27.69 -2.66
C MET A 1 -24.31 -26.62 -2.46
N ASN A 2 -24.66 -25.33 -2.55
CA ASN A 2 -23.69 -24.22 -2.46
C ASN A 2 -22.87 -24.19 -1.16
N ALA A 3 -23.50 -24.40 0.01
CA ALA A 3 -22.79 -24.43 1.29
C ALA A 3 -21.76 -25.57 1.39
N PHE A 4 -22.05 -26.73 0.77
CA PHE A 4 -21.12 -27.86 0.74
C PHE A 4 -19.89 -27.55 -0.14
N LEU A 5 -20.09 -26.89 -1.29
CA LEU A 5 -19.00 -26.46 -2.16
C LEU A 5 -18.14 -25.36 -1.51
N THR A 6 -18.75 -24.41 -0.81
CA THR A 6 -18.02 -23.41 -0.01
C THR A 6 -17.19 -24.08 1.10
N LEU A 7 -17.75 -25.08 1.78
CA LEU A 7 -17.03 -25.84 2.81
C LEU A 7 -15.79 -26.55 2.23
N ILE A 8 -15.90 -27.15 1.05
CA ILE A 8 -14.76 -27.75 0.35
C ILE A 8 -13.67 -26.70 0.10
N ASN A 9 -14.04 -25.52 -0.41
CA ASN A 9 -13.06 -24.46 -0.68
C ASN A 9 -12.37 -23.96 0.60
N ILE A 10 -13.09 -23.90 1.72
CA ILE A 10 -12.52 -23.56 3.04
C ILE A 10 -11.53 -24.64 3.50
N ILE A 11 -11.87 -25.93 3.32
CA ILE A 11 -10.95 -27.02 3.65
C ILE A 11 -9.67 -26.91 2.81
N VAL A 12 -9.78 -26.59 1.53
CA VAL A 12 -8.61 -26.36 0.66
C VAL A 12 -7.76 -25.18 1.16
N LEU A 13 -8.39 -24.08 1.58
CA LEU A 13 -7.67 -22.95 2.19
C LEU A 13 -6.89 -23.38 3.45
N VAL A 14 -7.52 -24.15 4.34
CA VAL A 14 -6.87 -24.65 5.56
C VAL A 14 -5.69 -25.54 5.20
N ILE A 15 -5.83 -26.42 4.20
CA ILE A 15 -4.72 -27.25 3.69
C ILE A 15 -3.57 -26.37 3.19
N PHE A 16 -3.84 -25.31 2.43
CA PHE A 16 -2.80 -24.38 1.99
C PHE A 16 -2.10 -23.68 3.14
N ILE A 17 -2.84 -23.24 4.15
CA ILE A 17 -2.25 -22.63 5.36
C ILE A 17 -1.34 -23.63 6.07
N VAL A 18 -1.77 -24.89 6.22
CA VAL A 18 -0.97 -25.96 6.84
C VAL A 18 0.29 -26.25 6.03
N ILE A 19 0.21 -26.29 4.69
CA ILE A 19 1.39 -26.47 3.82
C ILE A 19 2.39 -25.33 4.05
N LEU A 20 1.92 -24.07 4.04
CA LEU A 20 2.77 -22.90 4.27
C LEU A 20 3.37 -22.89 5.68
N HIS A 21 2.61 -23.35 6.68
CA HIS A 21 3.07 -23.50 8.05
C HIS A 21 4.14 -24.60 8.18
N MET A 22 3.96 -25.74 7.50
CA MET A 22 4.95 -26.81 7.44
C MET A 22 6.24 -26.33 6.74
N MET A 23 6.12 -25.54 5.66
CA MET A 23 7.26 -24.91 5.01
C MET A 23 8.01 -23.96 5.95
N ALA A 24 7.29 -23.27 6.84
CA ALA A 24 7.89 -22.42 7.88
C ALA A 24 8.71 -23.25 8.88
N HIS A 25 8.15 -24.35 9.39
CA HIS A 25 8.85 -25.25 10.31
C HIS A 25 10.05 -25.95 9.69
N LYS A 26 10.03 -26.20 8.37
CA LYS A 26 11.16 -26.75 7.63
C LYS A 26 12.24 -25.70 7.29
N HIS A 27 12.18 -24.51 7.88
CA HIS A 27 13.12 -23.39 7.68
C HIS A 27 13.32 -23.00 6.21
N ILE A 28 12.29 -23.16 5.36
CA ILE A 28 12.34 -22.68 3.98
C ILE A 28 12.34 -21.14 4.00
N SER A 29 13.16 -20.54 3.12
CA SER A 29 13.29 -19.08 3.08
C SER A 29 11.95 -18.38 2.83
N PHE A 30 11.77 -17.24 3.50
CA PHE A 30 10.54 -16.45 3.42
C PHE A 30 10.15 -16.12 1.97
N ALA A 31 11.11 -15.68 1.15
CA ALA A 31 10.87 -15.36 -0.25
C ALA A 31 10.28 -16.55 -1.03
N LYS A 32 10.87 -17.76 -0.89
CA LYS A 32 10.36 -18.97 -1.57
C LYS A 32 8.94 -19.29 -1.11
N ARG A 33 8.64 -19.12 0.18
CA ARG A 33 7.29 -19.32 0.72
C ARG A 33 6.28 -18.31 0.16
N VAL A 34 6.66 -17.04 0.01
CA VAL A 34 5.79 -16.00 -0.57
C VAL A 34 5.52 -16.27 -2.04
N PHE A 35 6.55 -16.59 -2.84
CA PHE A 35 6.35 -16.89 -4.26
C PHE A 35 5.54 -18.16 -4.50
N THR A 36 5.73 -19.20 -3.67
CA THR A 36 4.90 -20.42 -3.75
C THR A 36 3.45 -20.15 -3.34
N ALA A 37 3.21 -19.39 -2.26
CA ALA A 37 1.86 -18.96 -1.88
C ALA A 37 1.19 -18.13 -2.98
N LEU A 38 1.91 -17.20 -3.60
CA LEU A 38 1.41 -16.39 -4.71
C LEU A 38 1.05 -17.25 -5.91
N GLY A 39 1.95 -18.14 -6.33
CA GLY A 39 1.72 -19.03 -7.48
C GLY A 39 0.52 -19.95 -7.25
N ILE A 40 0.45 -20.63 -6.10
CA ILE A 40 -0.66 -21.50 -5.74
C ILE A 40 -1.97 -20.69 -5.64
N GLY A 41 -1.93 -19.51 -5.02
CA GLY A 41 -3.09 -18.63 -4.88
C GLY A 41 -3.66 -18.16 -6.22
N ILE A 42 -2.81 -17.77 -7.17
CA ILE A 42 -3.23 -17.39 -8.53
C ILE A 42 -3.86 -18.59 -9.24
N VAL A 43 -3.18 -19.73 -9.25
CA VAL A 43 -3.70 -20.96 -9.92
C VAL A 43 -5.04 -21.37 -9.33
N PHE A 44 -5.16 -21.38 -8.00
CA PHE A 44 -6.38 -21.73 -7.32
C PHE A 44 -7.52 -20.73 -7.58
N GLY A 45 -7.23 -19.43 -7.56
CA GLY A 45 -8.21 -18.38 -7.87
C GLY A 45 -8.76 -18.50 -9.30
N VAL A 46 -7.91 -18.84 -10.28
CA VAL A 46 -8.32 -19.11 -11.66
C VAL A 46 -9.18 -20.37 -11.75
N LEU A 47 -8.77 -21.46 -11.09
CA LEU A 47 -9.55 -22.71 -11.06
C LEU A 47 -10.94 -22.52 -10.45
N LEU A 48 -11.06 -21.72 -9.38
CA LEU A 48 -12.35 -21.39 -8.78
C LEU A 48 -13.26 -20.62 -9.75
N HIS A 49 -12.73 -19.63 -10.47
CA HIS A 49 -13.49 -18.86 -11.46
C HIS A 49 -13.92 -19.71 -12.66
N LEU A 50 -13.07 -20.64 -13.12
CA LEU A 50 -13.41 -21.57 -14.21
C LEU A 50 -14.44 -22.62 -13.79
N ALA A 51 -14.35 -23.14 -12.57
CA ALA A 51 -15.25 -24.19 -12.09
C ALA A 51 -16.65 -23.68 -11.73
N TYR A 52 -16.75 -22.50 -11.11
CA TYR A 52 -18.01 -21.98 -10.58
C TYR A 52 -18.59 -20.79 -11.35
N GLY A 53 -17.83 -20.17 -12.25
CA GLY A 53 -18.21 -18.95 -12.97
C GLY A 53 -18.18 -17.69 -12.09
N THR A 54 -17.97 -16.51 -12.70
CA THR A 54 -17.70 -15.22 -12.03
C THR A 54 -18.81 -14.70 -11.11
N HIS A 55 -20.05 -15.16 -11.28
CA HIS A 55 -21.23 -14.64 -10.57
C HIS A 55 -21.90 -15.65 -9.62
N SER A 56 -21.17 -16.69 -9.18
CA SER A 56 -21.75 -17.68 -8.27
C SER A 56 -21.70 -17.24 -6.80
N ASN A 57 -22.80 -17.47 -6.08
CA ASN A 57 -22.88 -17.24 -4.62
C ASN A 57 -21.82 -18.04 -3.82
N VAL A 58 -21.30 -19.13 -4.41
CA VAL A 58 -20.23 -19.96 -3.83
C VAL A 58 -18.91 -19.19 -3.80
N ILE A 59 -18.57 -18.44 -4.87
CA ILE A 59 -17.34 -17.63 -4.90
C ILE A 59 -17.45 -16.48 -3.90
N THR A 60 -18.57 -15.77 -3.85
CA THR A 60 -18.77 -14.67 -2.88
C THR A 60 -18.58 -15.17 -1.44
N SER A 61 -19.28 -16.25 -1.08
CA SER A 61 -19.17 -16.83 0.26
C SER A 61 -17.75 -17.33 0.54
N THR A 62 -17.08 -17.97 -0.43
CA THR A 62 -15.68 -18.42 -0.29
C THR A 62 -14.73 -17.24 -0.10
N SER A 63 -14.93 -16.14 -0.83
CA SER A 63 -14.13 -14.92 -0.76
C SER A 63 -14.19 -14.30 0.63
N ASP A 64 -15.37 -14.25 1.27
CA ASP A 64 -15.52 -13.73 2.63
C ASP A 64 -14.67 -14.51 3.66
N TRP A 65 -14.64 -15.83 3.55
CA TRP A 65 -13.77 -16.67 4.40
C TRP A 65 -12.29 -16.45 4.11
N PHE A 66 -11.92 -16.29 2.83
CA PHE A 66 -10.53 -16.05 2.43
C PHE A 66 -10.06 -14.67 2.90
N ASN A 67 -10.96 -13.69 2.91
CA ASN A 67 -10.72 -12.33 3.36
C ASN A 67 -10.34 -12.24 4.84
N ILE A 68 -10.76 -13.18 5.69
CA ILE A 68 -10.29 -13.23 7.09
C ILE A 68 -8.76 -13.30 7.14
N VAL A 69 -8.14 -14.10 6.26
CA VAL A 69 -6.68 -14.23 6.21
C VAL A 69 -6.06 -13.10 5.39
N GLY A 70 -6.62 -12.79 4.22
CA GLY A 70 -6.09 -11.78 3.32
C GLY A 70 -6.21 -10.35 3.88
N GLN A 71 -7.43 -9.90 4.16
CA GLN A 71 -7.68 -8.57 4.72
C GLN A 71 -7.20 -8.50 6.17
N GLY A 72 -7.27 -9.58 6.94
CA GLY A 72 -6.68 -9.64 8.28
C GLY A 72 -5.17 -9.35 8.26
N TYR A 73 -4.42 -9.95 7.33
CA TYR A 73 -3.00 -9.63 7.14
C TYR A 73 -2.77 -8.16 6.78
N VAL A 74 -3.54 -7.61 5.84
CA VAL A 74 -3.43 -6.19 5.45
C VAL A 74 -3.74 -5.27 6.64
N ALA A 75 -4.76 -5.58 7.44
CA ALA A 75 -5.11 -4.80 8.63
C ALA A 75 -3.98 -4.81 9.67
N LEU A 76 -3.34 -5.97 9.89
CA LEU A 76 -2.17 -6.07 10.77
C LEU A 76 -0.98 -5.26 10.25
N LEU A 77 -0.75 -5.24 8.93
CA LEU A 77 0.27 -4.37 8.33
C LEU A 77 -0.08 -2.89 8.51
N GLN A 78 -1.32 -2.49 8.26
CA GLN A 78 -1.77 -1.10 8.41
C GLN A 78 -1.63 -0.61 9.86
N MET A 79 -1.90 -1.47 10.84
CA MET A 79 -1.73 -1.16 12.27
C MET A 79 -0.29 -0.76 12.61
N ILE A 80 0.71 -1.42 12.03
CA ILE A 80 2.12 -1.15 12.35
C ILE A 80 2.73 -0.01 11.53
N VAL A 81 2.20 0.28 10.33
CA VAL A 81 2.81 1.21 9.38
C VAL A 81 2.91 2.64 9.94
N MET A 82 1.80 3.20 10.44
CA MET A 82 1.78 4.61 10.89
C MET A 82 2.67 4.88 12.11
N PRO A 83 2.62 4.07 13.20
CA PRO A 83 3.53 4.22 14.33
C PRO A 83 4.99 4.02 13.94
N LEU A 84 5.27 3.00 13.10
CA LEU A 84 6.64 2.69 12.69
C LEU A 84 7.25 3.83 11.89
N ILE A 85 6.50 4.48 10.99
CA ILE A 85 6.98 5.65 10.23
C ILE A 85 7.41 6.76 11.18
N PHE A 86 6.54 7.13 12.13
CA PHE A 86 6.83 8.19 13.09
C PHE A 86 8.09 7.90 13.92
N ILE A 87 8.14 6.71 14.55
CA ILE A 87 9.27 6.31 15.39
C ILE A 87 10.55 6.23 14.56
N SER A 88 10.49 5.66 13.36
CA SER A 88 11.67 5.50 12.49
C SER A 88 12.27 6.83 12.08
N ILE A 89 11.43 7.82 11.76
CA ILE A 89 11.90 9.16 11.36
C ILE A 89 12.50 9.88 12.56
N VAL A 90 11.79 9.95 13.69
CA VAL A 90 12.29 10.61 14.90
C VAL A 90 13.61 9.96 15.36
N ALA A 91 13.67 8.62 15.38
CA ALA A 91 14.88 7.89 15.74
C ALA A 91 16.03 8.13 14.75
N ALA A 92 15.77 8.32 13.46
CA ALA A 92 16.81 8.67 12.49
C ALA A 92 17.47 10.01 12.84
N PHE A 93 16.71 11.01 13.28
CA PHE A 93 17.27 12.29 13.72
C PHE A 93 18.18 12.14 14.94
N THR A 94 17.91 11.21 15.86
CA THR A 94 18.78 10.98 17.03
C THR A 94 20.19 10.51 16.67
N LYS A 95 20.37 9.93 15.47
CA LYS A 95 21.63 9.34 15.01
C LYS A 95 22.41 10.23 14.03
N ILE A 96 21.87 11.40 13.67
CA ILE A 96 22.40 12.24 12.60
C ILE A 96 22.96 13.55 13.17
N GLN A 97 24.16 13.92 12.72
CA GLN A 97 24.70 15.27 12.89
C GLN A 97 24.27 16.15 11.71
N ILE A 98 23.41 17.15 11.96
CA ILE A 98 22.98 18.08 10.91
C ILE A 98 24.12 19.04 10.55
N GLY A 99 24.45 19.10 9.25
CA GLY A 99 25.38 20.06 8.64
C GLY A 99 25.18 20.13 7.11
N GLU A 100 26.05 20.86 6.40
CA GLU A 100 25.93 21.02 4.93
C GLU A 100 25.86 19.70 4.17
N LYS A 101 26.61 18.68 4.64
CA LYS A 101 26.60 17.33 4.04
C LYS A 101 25.22 16.67 4.11
N PHE A 102 24.43 16.91 5.16
CA PHE A 102 23.08 16.37 5.29
C PHE A 102 22.13 16.97 4.25
N ALA A 103 22.12 18.30 4.11
CA ALA A 103 21.28 18.98 3.13
C ALA A 103 21.62 18.55 1.69
N LYS A 104 22.91 18.37 1.39
CA LYS A 104 23.38 17.88 0.08
C LYS A 104 22.97 16.44 -0.23
N ILE A 105 23.06 15.55 0.75
CA ILE A 105 22.62 14.15 0.58
C ILE A 105 21.10 14.09 0.42
N GLY A 106 20.36 14.83 1.25
CA GLY A 106 18.90 14.89 1.18
C GLY A 106 18.40 15.42 -0.16
N SER A 107 18.99 16.51 -0.68
CA SER A 107 18.62 17.05 -1.99
C SER A 107 18.97 16.10 -3.14
N LEU A 108 20.12 15.42 -3.08
CA LEU A 108 20.50 14.43 -4.09
C LEU A 108 19.52 13.25 -4.12
N ILE A 109 19.13 12.72 -2.96
CA ILE A 109 18.13 11.65 -2.86
C ILE A 109 16.77 12.13 -3.39
N PHE A 110 16.35 13.34 -3.02
CA PHE A 110 15.08 13.91 -3.49
C PHE A 110 15.04 14.03 -5.01
N ILE A 111 16.07 14.62 -5.62
CA ILE A 111 16.18 14.76 -7.08
C ILE A 111 16.22 13.37 -7.75
N PHE A 112 16.96 12.43 -7.18
CA PHE A 112 17.04 11.07 -7.69
C PHE A 112 15.66 10.37 -7.67
N LEU A 113 14.94 10.44 -6.55
CA LEU A 113 13.61 9.83 -6.42
C LEU A 113 12.61 10.47 -7.38
N ILE A 114 12.50 11.80 -7.41
CA ILE A 114 11.61 12.50 -8.35
C ILE A 114 11.98 12.19 -9.81
N GLY A 115 13.28 12.13 -10.12
CA GLY A 115 13.78 11.74 -11.43
C GLY A 115 13.32 10.35 -11.85
N THR A 116 13.50 9.34 -10.98
CA THR A 116 13.07 7.96 -11.28
C THR A 116 11.55 7.84 -11.41
N VAL A 117 10.77 8.55 -10.58
CA VAL A 117 9.30 8.60 -10.68
C VAL A 117 8.86 9.21 -12.01
N THR A 118 9.52 10.29 -12.44
CA THR A 118 9.24 10.97 -13.70
C THR A 118 9.52 10.05 -14.89
N ILE A 119 10.67 9.35 -14.87
CA ILE A 119 11.01 8.37 -15.90
C ILE A 119 9.98 7.24 -15.94
N ALA A 120 9.60 6.68 -14.79
CA ALA A 120 8.60 5.62 -14.72
C ALA A 120 7.22 6.07 -15.26
N ALA A 121 6.80 7.31 -14.95
CA ALA A 121 5.56 7.89 -15.46
C ALA A 121 5.61 8.08 -16.99
N ILE A 122 6.72 8.59 -17.53
CA ILE A 122 6.92 8.74 -18.97
C ILE A 122 6.85 7.37 -19.66
N VAL A 123 7.55 6.37 -19.13
CA VAL A 123 7.48 5.00 -19.65
C VAL A 123 6.04 4.49 -19.66
N GLY A 124 5.32 4.64 -18.55
CA GLY A 124 3.91 4.22 -18.47
C GLY A 124 3.01 4.89 -19.50
N VAL A 125 3.13 6.21 -19.69
CA VAL A 125 2.38 6.97 -20.69
C VAL A 125 2.74 6.53 -22.11
N VAL A 126 4.04 6.37 -22.41
CA VAL A 126 4.50 5.92 -23.72
C VAL A 126 3.94 4.54 -24.05
N TYR A 127 3.99 3.59 -23.12
CA TYR A 127 3.40 2.26 -23.33
C TYR A 127 1.88 2.36 -23.57
N ALA A 128 1.17 3.19 -22.82
CA ALA A 128 -0.27 3.35 -23.03
C ALA A 128 -0.61 3.91 -24.41
N LEU A 129 0.16 4.87 -24.91
CA LEU A 129 -0.02 5.46 -26.22
C LEU A 129 0.39 4.51 -27.36
N VAL A 130 1.54 3.83 -27.24
CA VAL A 130 2.07 2.92 -28.28
C VAL A 130 1.15 1.73 -28.51
N PHE A 131 0.61 1.15 -27.44
CA PHE A 131 -0.31 0.02 -27.55
C PHE A 131 -1.77 0.45 -27.79
N GLY A 132 -2.03 1.76 -27.88
CA GLY A 132 -3.37 2.29 -28.10
C GLY A 132 -4.36 1.81 -27.06
N LEU A 133 -3.96 1.78 -25.78
CA LEU A 133 -4.80 1.31 -24.67
C LEU A 133 -6.01 2.24 -24.52
N ASP A 134 -7.11 1.90 -25.17
CA ASP A 134 -8.37 2.61 -25.10
C ASP A 134 -9.47 1.69 -24.55
N ALA A 135 -10.01 2.07 -23.39
CA ALA A 135 -11.09 1.34 -22.74
C ALA A 135 -12.49 1.74 -23.27
N SER A 136 -12.59 2.74 -24.16
CA SER A 136 -13.86 3.26 -24.68
C SER A 136 -14.67 2.23 -25.47
N THR A 137 -14.02 1.22 -26.05
CA THR A 137 -14.63 0.20 -26.91
C THR A 137 -14.82 -1.15 -26.20
N ILE A 138 -14.34 -1.30 -24.97
CA ILE A 138 -14.56 -2.53 -24.20
C ILE A 138 -16.04 -2.55 -23.81
N ASN A 139 -16.75 -3.64 -24.12
CA ASN A 139 -18.11 -3.86 -23.61
C ASN A 139 -18.01 -4.30 -22.14
N LEU A 140 -17.79 -3.33 -21.26
CA LEU A 140 -17.77 -3.52 -19.81
C LEU A 140 -19.20 -3.87 -19.38
N GLY A 141 -19.41 -5.07 -18.80
CA GLY A 141 -20.67 -5.39 -18.13
C GLY A 141 -20.99 -4.38 -17.02
N ASN A 142 -22.21 -4.40 -16.46
CA ASN A 142 -22.67 -3.40 -15.48
C ASN A 142 -21.70 -3.15 -14.31
N ALA A 143 -21.00 -4.19 -13.82
CA ALA A 143 -20.00 -4.06 -12.75
C ALA A 143 -18.74 -3.29 -13.20
N GLU A 144 -18.29 -3.54 -14.41
CA GLU A 144 -17.11 -2.94 -15.01
C GLU A 144 -17.38 -1.46 -15.37
N GLN A 145 -18.60 -1.14 -15.83
CA GLN A 145 -19.04 0.24 -16.07
C GLN A 145 -19.15 1.06 -14.77
N ALA A 146 -19.67 0.46 -13.69
CA ALA A 146 -19.70 1.09 -12.37
C ALA A 146 -18.28 1.41 -11.87
N ARG A 147 -17.34 0.48 -12.04
CA ARG A 147 -15.93 0.69 -11.68
C ARG A 147 -15.28 1.79 -12.53
N GLY A 148 -15.56 1.84 -13.83
CA GLY A 148 -15.10 2.91 -14.71
C GLY A 148 -15.59 4.29 -14.27
N SER A 149 -16.84 4.38 -13.80
CA SER A 149 -17.42 5.62 -13.27
C SER A 149 -16.73 6.08 -11.98
N GLU A 150 -16.42 5.16 -11.07
CA GLU A 150 -15.66 5.46 -9.85
C GLU A 150 -14.26 6.02 -10.16
N ILE A 151 -13.55 5.39 -11.10
CA ILE A 151 -12.22 5.84 -11.52
C ILE A 151 -12.30 7.23 -12.14
N ALA A 152 -13.30 7.48 -13.01
CA ALA A 152 -13.51 8.78 -13.62
C ALA A 152 -13.85 9.86 -12.56
N LYS A 153 -14.61 9.50 -11.52
CA LYS A 153 -14.91 10.39 -10.40
C LYS A 153 -13.64 10.73 -9.59
N GLN A 154 -12.83 9.72 -9.25
CA GLN A 154 -11.55 9.95 -8.58
C GLN A 154 -10.60 10.83 -9.41
N ALA A 155 -10.52 10.60 -10.72
CA ALA A 155 -9.73 11.44 -11.62
C ALA A 155 -10.20 12.90 -11.62
N LYS A 156 -11.52 13.13 -11.64
CA LYS A 156 -12.09 14.49 -11.53
C LYS A 156 -11.74 15.15 -10.20
N ASP A 157 -11.86 14.43 -9.08
CA ASP A 157 -11.54 14.96 -7.75
C ASP A 157 -10.04 15.36 -7.63
N LEU A 158 -9.15 14.60 -8.27
CA LEU A 158 -7.72 14.93 -8.34
C LEU A 158 -7.45 16.20 -9.18
N THR A 159 -8.18 16.38 -10.28
CA THR A 159 -8.07 17.59 -11.12
C THR A 159 -8.81 18.81 -10.54
N ALA A 160 -9.67 18.62 -9.56
CA ALA A 160 -10.45 19.69 -8.94
C ALA A 160 -9.61 20.59 -8.01
N HIS A 161 -8.46 20.09 -7.53
CA HIS A 161 -7.56 20.84 -6.66
C HIS A 161 -6.44 21.49 -7.45
N THR A 162 -6.25 22.80 -7.25
CA THR A 162 -5.10 23.52 -7.81
C THR A 162 -3.80 23.04 -7.16
N LEU A 163 -2.66 23.19 -7.85
CA LEU A 163 -1.35 22.81 -7.30
C LEU A 163 -1.07 23.43 -5.91
N PRO A 164 -1.36 24.73 -5.65
CA PRO A 164 -1.19 25.29 -4.31
C PRO A 164 -2.06 24.61 -3.24
N GLN A 165 -3.30 24.22 -3.57
CA GLN A 165 -4.18 23.50 -2.65
C GLN A 165 -3.64 22.11 -2.34
N GLN A 166 -3.15 21.39 -3.35
CA GLN A 166 -2.53 20.08 -3.16
C GLN A 166 -1.30 20.16 -2.24
N ILE A 167 -0.45 21.19 -2.39
CA ILE A 167 0.69 21.42 -1.49
C ILE A 167 0.20 21.69 -0.06
N LEU A 168 -0.85 22.51 0.09
CA LEU A 168 -1.43 22.82 1.40
C LEU A 168 -2.02 21.58 2.09
N GLU A 169 -2.54 20.62 1.33
CA GLU A 169 -3.04 19.34 1.85
C GLU A 169 -1.94 18.40 2.34
N LEU A 170 -0.69 18.58 1.92
CA LEU A 170 0.43 17.83 2.47
C LEU A 170 0.76 18.28 3.89
N LEU A 171 0.47 19.53 4.24
CA LEU A 171 0.77 20.07 5.56
C LEU A 171 -0.19 19.49 6.62
N PRO A 172 0.33 18.96 7.73
CA PRO A 172 -0.49 18.45 8.81
C PRO A 172 -1.22 19.59 9.51
N LYS A 173 -2.55 19.62 9.42
CA LYS A 173 -3.40 20.54 10.21
C LYS A 173 -3.63 19.99 11.62
N ASN A 174 -3.74 18.67 11.74
CA ASN A 174 -3.87 17.95 13.00
C ASN A 174 -3.13 16.59 12.90
N PRO A 175 -1.88 16.49 13.38
CA PRO A 175 -1.09 15.27 13.28
C PRO A 175 -1.75 14.04 13.91
N PHE A 176 -2.52 14.22 14.99
CA PHE A 176 -3.24 13.12 15.65
C PHE A 176 -4.35 12.56 14.78
N LEU A 177 -5.04 13.42 14.03
CA LEU A 177 -5.97 12.97 13.01
C LEU A 177 -5.24 12.23 11.89
N ASP A 178 -4.08 12.74 11.46
CA ASP A 178 -3.29 12.09 10.41
C ASP A 178 -2.77 10.70 10.84
N PHE A 179 -2.53 10.44 12.12
CA PHE A 179 -2.22 9.09 12.61
C PHE A 179 -3.34 8.07 12.38
N THR A 180 -4.59 8.51 12.22
CA THR A 180 -5.72 7.62 11.91
C THR A 180 -5.74 7.16 10.44
N GLY A 181 -4.94 7.78 9.57
CA GLY A 181 -4.91 7.46 8.14
C GLY A 181 -6.16 7.88 7.36
N GLN A 182 -7.01 8.75 7.92
CA GLN A 182 -8.26 9.17 7.30
C GLN A 182 -8.07 9.97 6.00
N ARG A 183 -6.94 10.65 5.82
CA ARG A 183 -6.66 11.44 4.61
C ARG A 183 -5.69 10.66 3.74
N ALA A 184 -5.85 10.76 2.42
CA ALA A 184 -4.91 10.18 1.47
C ALA A 184 -3.47 10.71 1.66
N THR A 185 -3.32 11.94 2.17
CA THR A 185 -2.03 12.58 2.45
C THR A 185 -1.50 12.34 3.86
N SER A 186 -2.21 11.57 4.71
CA SER A 186 -1.87 11.38 6.12
C SER A 186 -0.46 10.83 6.35
N THR A 187 -0.01 9.89 5.51
CA THR A 187 1.36 9.35 5.61
C THR A 187 2.41 10.45 5.44
N ILE A 188 2.25 11.33 4.45
CA ILE A 188 3.17 12.45 4.19
C ILE A 188 3.09 13.47 5.33
N ALA A 189 1.87 13.76 5.80
CA ALA A 189 1.64 14.68 6.91
C ALA A 189 2.34 14.20 8.20
N VAL A 190 2.27 12.91 8.52
CA VAL A 190 2.99 12.31 9.67
C VAL A 190 4.51 12.38 9.48
N VAL A 191 5.03 12.18 8.27
CA VAL A 191 6.46 12.34 7.95
C VAL A 191 6.94 13.76 8.21
N ILE A 192 6.17 14.76 7.76
CA ILE A 192 6.48 16.19 7.96
C ILE A 192 6.45 16.53 9.46
N PHE A 193 5.42 16.09 10.18
CA PHE A 193 5.33 16.28 11.62
C PHE A 193 6.48 15.62 12.39
N ALA A 194 6.79 14.35 12.09
CA ALA A 194 7.90 13.62 12.68
C ALA A 194 9.24 14.33 12.43
N SER A 195 9.41 14.93 11.24
CA SER A 195 10.60 15.70 10.88
C SER A 195 10.72 16.95 11.76
N PHE A 196 9.64 17.70 12.01
CA PHE A 196 9.66 18.83 12.93
C PHE A 196 10.07 18.43 14.35
N ILE A 197 9.53 17.33 14.87
CA ILE A 197 9.92 16.80 16.18
C ILE A 197 11.39 16.40 16.19
N GLY A 198 11.87 15.68 15.17
CA GLY A 198 13.26 15.28 15.05
C GLY A 198 14.23 16.48 15.00
N PHE A 199 13.88 17.54 14.28
CA PHE A 199 14.65 18.79 14.29
C PHE A 199 14.63 19.49 15.65
N ALA A 200 13.48 19.52 16.35
CA ALA A 200 13.38 20.09 17.68
C ALA A 200 14.26 19.35 18.69
N TYR A 201 14.22 18.01 18.69
CA TYR A 201 15.10 17.15 19.49
C TYR A 201 16.57 17.51 19.29
N LEU A 202 17.03 17.57 18.03
CA LEU A 202 18.42 17.89 17.71
C LEU A 202 18.87 19.28 18.12
N ARG A 203 17.93 20.22 18.28
CA ARG A 203 18.21 21.57 18.77
C ARG A 203 18.33 21.60 20.29
N VAL A 204 17.48 20.86 20.99
CA VAL A 204 17.54 20.72 22.45
C VAL A 204 18.82 19.99 22.85
N ALA A 205 19.11 18.82 22.25
CA ALA A 205 20.31 18.04 22.52
C ALA A 205 21.62 18.83 22.31
N ARG A 206 21.63 19.81 21.39
CA ARG A 206 22.78 20.70 21.20
C ARG A 206 22.89 21.85 22.21
N LYS A 207 21.76 22.35 22.72
CA LYS A 207 21.73 23.52 23.61
C LYS A 207 21.73 23.15 25.10
N GLN A 208 21.16 22.01 25.46
CA GLN A 208 20.99 21.53 26.84
C GLN A 208 21.29 20.02 26.88
N PRO A 209 22.58 19.63 26.87
CA PRO A 209 22.98 18.23 26.80
C PRO A 209 22.51 17.39 28.01
N ASP A 210 22.20 18.03 29.15
CA ASP A 210 21.67 17.35 30.35
C ASP A 210 20.16 17.04 30.30
N HIS A 211 19.44 17.55 29.28
CA HIS A 211 17.98 17.39 29.11
C HIS A 211 17.56 16.93 27.70
N GLY A 212 18.53 16.56 26.84
CA GLY A 212 18.34 16.27 25.43
C GLY A 212 18.28 14.79 25.08
#